data_AF-A0A444TYH7-F1
#
_entry.id   AF-A0A444TYH7-F1
#
_cell.length_a   1.000
_cell.length_b   1.000
_cell.length_c   1.000
_cell.angle_alpha   90.00
_cell.angle_beta   90.00
_cell.angle_gamma   90.00
#
_symmetry.space_group_name_H-M   'P 1'
#
loop_
_entity.id
_entity.type
_entity.pdbx_description
1 polymer ?
#
loop_
_entity_poly.entity_id
_entity_poly.type
_entity_poly.pdbx_seq_one_letter_code
_entity_poly.pdbx_strand_id
1 'polypeptide(L)'
;MNLNEDKKAPLREKDLNMKKEMVIQYIGTASKTGGLKSSHQISPQEFISELKSGATDERLFSCLDSLRVSLTSNPVSQGLARTSATLCDTTGGKARYGLERILGEEKSLSLLARAIEPRQPNMMTDVVKLLSAICIVGEENTFEKVLEAITTAAEHRNIERFHPIVEGLRDHSVQLQVACMQLINALVTSPDDLDFRLHIRNEFMRCGLKALLPHLNIIKSDALDIQLKVFEEHKEEDMIEFSHRLEDIRCELEYPFKQ
;
A
#
# COMPACT_ATOMS: atom_id res chain seq x y z
N MET A 1 -6.48 -10.68 -26.44
CA MET A 1 -7.46 -11.76 -26.75
C MET A 1 -7.89 -12.59 -25.53
N ASN A 2 -7.32 -12.44 -24.31
CA ASN A 2 -7.77 -13.10 -23.06
C ASN A 2 -8.32 -14.54 -23.19
N LEU A 3 -7.54 -15.44 -23.83
CA LEU A 3 -7.91 -16.84 -24.04
C LEU A 3 -7.31 -17.72 -22.93
N ASN A 4 -8.01 -18.80 -22.56
CA ASN A 4 -7.47 -19.87 -21.71
C ASN A 4 -6.51 -20.77 -22.52
N GLU A 5 -5.68 -21.58 -21.84
CA GLU A 5 -4.63 -22.38 -22.52
C GLU A 5 -5.20 -23.39 -23.52
N ASP A 6 -6.36 -23.99 -23.24
CA ASP A 6 -7.03 -24.92 -24.15
C ASP A 6 -7.39 -24.27 -25.50
N LYS A 7 -7.67 -22.97 -25.50
CA LYS A 7 -7.96 -22.20 -26.73
C LYS A 7 -6.71 -21.60 -27.38
N LYS A 8 -5.57 -21.54 -26.67
CA LYS A 8 -4.28 -21.08 -27.21
C LYS A 8 -3.52 -22.21 -27.90
N ALA A 9 -3.59 -23.44 -27.39
CA ALA A 9 -2.92 -24.59 -27.98
C ALA A 9 -3.14 -24.74 -29.50
N PRO A 10 -4.39 -24.73 -30.03
CA PRO A 10 -4.62 -24.86 -31.47
C PRO A 10 -4.15 -23.65 -32.29
N LEU A 11 -3.99 -22.47 -31.68
CA LEU A 11 -3.44 -21.28 -32.34
C LEU A 11 -1.92 -21.35 -32.48
N ARG A 12 -1.24 -22.04 -31.55
CA ARG A 12 0.22 -22.26 -31.57
C ARG A 12 0.62 -23.30 -32.60
N GLU A 13 -0.26 -24.22 -32.95
CA GLU A 13 0.00 -25.28 -33.94
C GLU A 13 -0.21 -24.84 -35.39
N LYS A 14 -0.79 -23.66 -35.63
CA LYS A 14 -0.96 -23.13 -36.99
C LYS A 14 0.37 -22.83 -37.68
N ASP A 15 0.37 -22.92 -39.00
CA ASP A 15 1.51 -22.57 -39.82
C ASP A 15 1.83 -21.06 -39.76
N LEU A 16 3.06 -20.72 -40.12
CA LEU A 16 3.58 -19.36 -39.97
C LEU A 16 2.86 -18.33 -40.85
N ASN A 17 2.33 -18.73 -42.01
CA ASN A 17 1.62 -17.82 -42.90
C ASN A 17 0.23 -17.48 -42.35
N MET A 18 -0.49 -18.47 -41.84
CA MET A 18 -1.77 -18.27 -41.17
C MET A 18 -1.63 -17.39 -39.91
N LYS A 19 -0.54 -17.56 -39.14
CA LYS A 19 -0.23 -16.69 -37.98
C LYS A 19 0.05 -15.24 -38.40
N LYS A 20 0.78 -15.02 -39.50
CA LYS A 20 1.07 -13.67 -40.03
C LYS A 20 -0.20 -12.95 -40.48
N GLU A 21 -1.06 -13.63 -41.23
CA GLU A 21 -2.37 -13.10 -41.64
C GLU A 21 -3.23 -12.70 -40.44
N MET A 22 -3.30 -13.56 -39.42
CA MET A 22 -4.06 -13.27 -38.19
C MET A 22 -3.54 -12.03 -37.44
N VAL A 23 -2.21 -11.80 -37.43
CA VAL A 23 -1.61 -10.61 -36.81
C VAL A 23 -1.88 -9.35 -37.63
N ILE A 24 -1.77 -9.43 -38.96
CA ILE A 24 -2.06 -8.30 -39.87
C ILE A 24 -3.52 -7.88 -39.74
N GLN A 25 -4.44 -8.83 -39.68
CA GLN A 25 -5.86 -8.56 -39.48
C GLN A 25 -6.13 -7.96 -38.10
N TYR A 26 -5.47 -8.44 -37.04
CA TYR A 26 -5.57 -7.86 -35.69
C TYR A 26 -5.12 -6.39 -35.66
N ILE A 27 -3.96 -6.08 -36.27
CA ILE A 27 -3.43 -4.71 -36.36
C ILE A 27 -4.34 -3.82 -37.22
N GLY A 28 -4.85 -4.35 -38.35
CA GLY A 28 -5.77 -3.63 -39.24
C GLY A 28 -7.14 -3.35 -38.60
N THR A 29 -7.58 -4.19 -37.68
CA THR A 29 -8.83 -3.99 -36.92
C THR A 29 -8.62 -3.01 -35.76
N ALA A 30 -7.44 -3.04 -35.11
CA ALA A 30 -7.07 -2.10 -34.05
C ALA A 30 -6.88 -0.66 -34.56
N SER A 31 -6.50 -0.48 -35.83
CA SER A 31 -6.25 0.85 -36.43
C SER A 31 -7.52 1.56 -36.93
N LYS A 32 -8.66 0.87 -37.05
CA LYS A 32 -9.92 1.44 -37.58
C LYS A 32 -10.89 1.94 -36.52
N THR A 33 -10.59 1.79 -35.24
CA THR A 33 -11.39 2.31 -34.12
C THR A 33 -10.73 3.55 -33.52
N GLY A 34 -10.58 4.59 -34.33
CA GLY A 34 -10.44 5.96 -33.85
C GLY A 34 -11.82 6.47 -33.42
N GLY A 35 -12.14 6.34 -32.14
CA GLY A 35 -13.41 6.81 -31.59
C GLY A 35 -13.59 6.39 -30.14
N LEU A 36 -13.28 7.32 -29.24
CA LEU A 36 -13.81 7.48 -27.88
C LEU A 36 -14.03 6.21 -27.02
N LYS A 37 -13.27 6.16 -25.90
CA LYS A 37 -13.41 5.25 -24.74
C LYS A 37 -12.80 3.85 -24.93
N SER A 38 -11.58 3.66 -24.41
CA SER A 38 -11.13 2.33 -23.98
C SER A 38 -9.94 2.45 -23.03
N SER A 39 -10.20 2.10 -21.77
CA SER A 39 -9.24 1.75 -20.72
C SER A 39 -8.01 1.03 -21.29
N HIS A 40 -6.90 1.74 -21.45
CA HIS A 40 -5.60 1.09 -21.66
C HIS A 40 -5.21 0.45 -20.33
N GLN A 41 -5.32 -0.89 -20.23
CA GLN A 41 -4.70 -1.63 -19.14
C GLN A 41 -3.18 -1.53 -19.32
N ILE A 42 -2.58 -0.61 -18.59
CA ILE A 42 -1.13 -0.39 -18.57
C ILE A 42 -0.51 -1.55 -17.78
N SER A 43 0.48 -2.21 -18.37
CA SER A 43 1.20 -3.28 -17.68
C SER A 43 2.08 -2.70 -16.56
N PRO A 44 2.41 -3.47 -15.51
CA PRO A 44 3.37 -3.02 -14.51
C PRO A 44 4.68 -2.47 -15.10
N GLN A 45 5.16 -3.04 -16.21
CA GLN A 45 6.39 -2.61 -16.90
C GLN A 45 6.24 -1.26 -17.62
N GLU A 46 5.04 -0.92 -18.10
CA GLU A 46 4.77 0.39 -18.69
C GLU A 46 4.63 1.47 -17.61
N PHE A 47 4.03 1.15 -16.46
CA PHE A 47 4.03 2.04 -15.29
C PHE A 47 5.46 2.33 -14.82
N ILE A 48 6.31 1.30 -14.82
CA ILE A 48 7.74 1.40 -14.50
C ILE A 48 8.47 2.32 -15.48
N SER A 49 8.19 2.20 -16.77
CA SER A 49 8.78 3.07 -17.80
C SER A 49 8.36 4.53 -17.60
N GLU A 50 7.09 4.75 -17.28
CA GLU A 50 6.54 6.10 -17.08
C GLU A 50 7.13 6.75 -15.81
N LEU A 51 7.28 5.99 -14.72
CA LEU A 51 7.99 6.40 -13.49
C LEU A 51 9.42 6.85 -13.78
N LYS A 52 10.16 6.08 -14.57
CA LYS A 52 11.56 6.38 -14.93
C LYS A 52 11.70 7.54 -15.91
N SER A 53 10.68 7.79 -16.72
CA SER A 53 10.67 8.88 -17.69
C SER A 53 10.46 10.27 -17.07
N GLY A 54 10.13 10.35 -15.77
CA GLY A 54 9.84 11.62 -15.10
C GLY A 54 8.54 12.24 -15.57
N ALA A 55 7.52 11.41 -15.84
CA ALA A 55 6.22 11.87 -16.31
C ALA A 55 5.56 12.83 -15.31
N THR A 56 4.65 13.67 -15.81
CA THR A 56 3.84 14.58 -15.00
C THR A 56 2.90 13.79 -14.10
N ASP A 57 2.59 14.32 -12.91
CA ASP A 57 1.72 13.66 -11.92
C ASP A 57 0.41 13.13 -12.53
N GLU A 58 -0.23 13.89 -13.42
CA GLU A 58 -1.48 13.50 -14.09
C GLU A 58 -1.38 12.19 -14.90
N ARG A 59 -0.24 11.93 -15.55
CA ARG A 59 0.00 10.70 -16.31
C ARG A 59 0.24 9.53 -15.37
N LEU A 60 0.96 9.75 -14.29
CA LEU A 60 1.21 8.74 -13.26
C LEU A 60 -0.07 8.34 -12.52
N PHE A 61 -0.95 9.29 -12.23
CA PHE A 61 -2.29 9.03 -11.72
C PHE A 61 -3.10 8.16 -12.71
N SER A 62 -3.04 8.46 -14.00
CA SER A 62 -3.68 7.65 -15.05
C SER A 62 -3.08 6.23 -15.13
N CYS A 63 -1.77 6.09 -14.96
CA CYS A 63 -1.13 4.80 -14.91
C CYS A 63 -1.50 3.99 -13.66
N LEU A 64 -1.56 4.63 -12.49
CA LEU A 64 -2.00 3.99 -11.24
C LEU A 64 -3.44 3.50 -11.36
N ASP A 65 -4.34 4.30 -11.94
CA ASP A 65 -5.73 3.90 -12.15
C ASP A 65 -5.84 2.73 -13.15
N SER A 66 -5.01 2.74 -14.19
CA SER A 66 -4.89 1.63 -15.16
C SER A 66 -4.29 0.35 -14.53
N LEU A 67 -3.34 0.52 -13.61
CA LEU A 67 -2.75 -0.56 -12.83
C LEU A 67 -3.78 -1.17 -11.88
N ARG A 68 -4.58 -0.33 -11.22
CA ARG A 68 -5.71 -0.73 -10.38
C ARG A 68 -6.73 -1.55 -11.16
N VAL A 69 -7.13 -1.11 -12.36
CA VAL A 69 -8.03 -1.90 -13.23
C VAL A 69 -7.41 -3.26 -13.61
N SER A 70 -6.09 -3.34 -13.74
CA SER A 70 -5.38 -4.59 -14.01
C SER A 70 -5.26 -5.49 -12.77
N LEU A 71 -5.00 -4.93 -11.60
CA LEU A 71 -4.81 -5.66 -10.34
C LEU A 71 -6.13 -6.08 -9.68
N THR A 72 -7.22 -5.32 -9.86
CA THR A 72 -8.56 -5.70 -9.39
C THR A 72 -9.16 -6.88 -10.16
N SER A 73 -8.58 -7.23 -11.32
CA SER A 73 -8.95 -8.43 -12.09
C SER A 73 -8.30 -9.73 -11.60
N ASN A 74 -7.45 -9.69 -10.55
CA ASN A 74 -6.85 -10.86 -9.92
C ASN A 74 -6.80 -10.68 -8.39
N PRO A 75 -7.35 -11.57 -7.57
CA PRO A 75 -7.59 -11.29 -6.15
C PRO A 75 -6.30 -11.36 -5.32
N VAL A 76 -5.55 -10.25 -5.29
CA VAL A 76 -4.47 -10.02 -4.30
C VAL A 76 -5.06 -9.71 -2.91
N SER A 77 -6.35 -9.36 -2.87
CA SER A 77 -7.07 -8.86 -1.69
C SER A 77 -7.31 -9.84 -0.54
N GLN A 78 -7.05 -11.15 -0.70
CA GLN A 78 -7.25 -12.15 0.37
C GLN A 78 -5.98 -12.52 1.16
N GLY A 79 -4.79 -12.06 0.75
CA GLY A 79 -3.52 -12.49 1.36
C GLY A 79 -3.06 -11.69 2.58
N LEU A 80 -3.46 -10.42 2.70
CA LEU A 80 -2.91 -9.53 3.73
C LEU A 80 -3.53 -9.77 5.12
N ALA A 81 -4.73 -10.37 5.22
CA ALA A 81 -5.34 -10.73 6.49
C ALA A 81 -4.65 -11.90 7.23
N ARG A 82 -3.59 -12.49 6.65
CA ARG A 82 -2.77 -13.54 7.26
C ARG A 82 -1.40 -13.05 7.76
N THR A 83 -1.08 -11.75 7.66
CA THR A 83 0.29 -11.26 7.83
C THR A 83 0.83 -11.19 9.26
N SER A 84 0.08 -11.59 10.28
CA SER A 84 0.64 -11.78 11.64
C SER A 84 0.98 -13.23 11.98
N ALA A 85 0.56 -14.21 11.16
CA ALA A 85 0.96 -15.61 11.34
C ALA A 85 0.89 -16.37 10.01
N THR A 86 2.04 -16.85 9.54
CA THR A 86 2.23 -17.76 8.39
C THR A 86 1.86 -17.21 7.00
N LEU A 87 2.87 -16.94 6.16
CA LEU A 87 3.12 -17.73 4.94
C LEU A 87 4.38 -17.20 4.22
N CYS A 88 5.50 -17.85 4.50
CA CYS A 88 6.44 -18.16 3.44
C CYS A 88 5.75 -19.17 2.51
N ASP A 89 5.84 -18.91 1.21
CA ASP A 89 5.91 -19.88 0.12
C ASP A 89 4.81 -19.89 -0.97
N THR A 90 5.38 -19.98 -2.17
CA THR A 90 4.95 -20.51 -3.45
C THR A 90 3.91 -19.78 -4.32
N THR A 91 4.38 -19.43 -5.54
CA THR A 91 3.66 -19.16 -6.81
C THR A 91 3.32 -17.72 -7.23
N GLY A 92 4.10 -16.71 -6.85
CA GLY A 92 3.93 -15.32 -7.36
C GLY A 92 5.21 -14.53 -7.72
N GLY A 93 6.38 -15.17 -7.70
CA GLY A 93 7.68 -14.48 -7.56
C GLY A 93 8.01 -13.39 -8.59
N LYS A 94 7.88 -13.62 -9.90
CA LYS A 94 8.52 -12.71 -10.88
C LYS A 94 7.88 -11.32 -11.01
N ALA A 95 6.57 -11.19 -10.81
CA ALA A 95 5.90 -9.89 -10.85
C ALA A 95 6.03 -9.13 -9.51
N ARG A 96 6.05 -9.84 -8.38
CA ARG A 96 6.22 -9.27 -7.04
C ARG A 96 7.61 -8.68 -6.82
N TYR A 97 8.68 -9.42 -7.13
CA TYR A 97 10.05 -8.93 -6.95
C TYR A 97 10.36 -7.71 -7.84
N GLY A 98 9.76 -7.63 -9.03
CA GLY A 98 9.90 -6.48 -9.91
C GLY A 98 9.20 -5.24 -9.36
N LEU A 99 8.01 -5.40 -8.78
CA LEU A 99 7.27 -4.31 -8.15
C LEU A 99 7.94 -3.85 -6.85
N GLU A 100 8.36 -4.74 -5.96
CA GLU A 100 9.04 -4.41 -4.70
C GLU A 100 10.30 -3.57 -4.92
N ARG A 101 11.17 -3.99 -5.86
CA ARG A 101 12.41 -3.28 -6.17
C ARG A 101 12.21 -1.86 -6.73
N ILE A 102 11.08 -1.61 -7.39
CA ILE A 102 10.77 -0.34 -8.06
C ILE A 102 9.96 0.57 -7.14
N LEU A 103 9.13 -0.03 -6.31
CA LEU A 103 8.46 0.63 -5.20
C LEU A 103 9.44 1.04 -4.10
N GLY A 104 10.67 0.51 -4.11
CA GLY A 104 11.79 1.00 -3.32
C GLY A 104 12.51 2.23 -3.90
N GLU A 105 12.16 2.71 -5.10
CA GLU A 105 12.68 3.97 -5.65
C GLU A 105 11.95 5.17 -5.00
N GLU A 106 12.71 6.16 -4.54
CA GLU A 106 12.23 7.34 -3.80
C GLU A 106 11.12 8.13 -4.56
N LYS A 107 11.26 8.23 -5.88
CA LYS A 107 10.24 8.88 -6.75
C LYS A 107 8.92 8.12 -6.76
N SER A 108 8.96 6.78 -6.75
CA SER A 108 7.76 5.93 -6.73
C SER A 108 7.00 6.11 -5.42
N LEU A 109 7.72 6.13 -4.29
CA LEU A 109 7.13 6.36 -2.96
C LEU A 109 6.50 7.75 -2.85
N SER A 110 7.19 8.77 -3.35
CA SER A 110 6.68 10.15 -3.40
C SER A 110 5.36 10.24 -4.15
N LEU A 111 5.22 9.54 -5.27
CA LEU A 111 3.99 9.53 -6.06
C LEU A 111 2.86 8.77 -5.39
N LEU A 112 3.16 7.63 -4.75
CA LEU A 112 2.18 6.91 -3.94
C LEU A 112 1.70 7.75 -2.75
N ALA A 113 2.61 8.39 -2.02
CA ALA A 113 2.26 9.28 -0.93
C ALA A 113 1.36 10.43 -1.39
N ARG A 114 1.64 11.02 -2.56
CA ARG A 114 0.78 12.02 -3.20
C ARG A 114 -0.54 11.47 -3.73
N ALA A 115 -0.71 10.16 -3.84
CA ALA A 115 -1.97 9.53 -4.22
C ALA A 115 -2.85 9.14 -3.02
N ILE A 116 -2.38 9.41 -1.78
CA ILE A 116 -3.21 9.34 -0.58
C ILE A 116 -4.17 10.54 -0.59
N GLU A 117 -5.33 10.36 -1.23
CA GLU A 117 -6.33 11.41 -1.45
C GLU A 117 -7.72 10.92 -1.03
N PRO A 118 -8.27 11.38 0.11
CA PRO A 118 -9.59 10.98 0.60
C PRO A 118 -10.73 11.26 -0.38
N ARG A 119 -10.57 12.26 -1.27
CA ARG A 119 -11.56 12.55 -2.34
C ARG A 119 -11.60 11.48 -3.43
N GLN A 120 -10.64 10.56 -3.44
CA GLN A 120 -10.58 9.42 -4.36
C GLN A 120 -10.48 8.10 -3.58
N PRO A 121 -11.55 7.68 -2.86
CA PRO A 121 -11.51 6.60 -1.88
C PRO A 121 -10.94 5.29 -2.41
N ASN A 122 -11.31 4.94 -3.65
CA ASN A 122 -10.86 3.68 -4.23
C ASN A 122 -9.37 3.68 -4.58
N MET A 123 -8.86 4.78 -5.16
CA MET A 123 -7.45 4.91 -5.47
C MET A 123 -6.63 4.94 -4.19
N MET A 124 -7.08 5.72 -3.21
CA MET A 124 -6.48 5.78 -1.88
C MET A 124 -6.42 4.39 -1.24
N THR A 125 -7.49 3.59 -1.33
CA THR A 125 -7.53 2.21 -0.80
C THR A 125 -6.39 1.36 -1.36
N ASP A 126 -6.17 1.40 -2.67
CA ASP A 126 -5.13 0.59 -3.31
C ASP A 126 -3.73 1.12 -2.99
N VAL A 127 -3.56 2.44 -2.93
CA VAL A 127 -2.30 3.11 -2.57
C VAL A 127 -1.89 2.79 -1.13
N VAL A 128 -2.79 2.95 -0.16
CA VAL A 128 -2.45 2.71 1.24
C VAL A 128 -2.16 1.24 1.50
N LYS A 129 -2.87 0.31 0.83
CA LYS A 129 -2.53 -1.13 0.88
C LYS A 129 -1.15 -1.43 0.34
N LEU A 130 -0.76 -0.77 -0.75
CA LEU A 130 0.55 -0.95 -1.36
C LEU A 130 1.64 -0.44 -0.41
N LEU A 131 1.45 0.75 0.18
CA LEU A 131 2.36 1.30 1.17
C LEU A 131 2.44 0.42 2.43
N SER A 132 1.33 -0.15 2.91
CA SER A 132 1.37 -1.11 4.03
C SER A 132 2.25 -2.32 3.69
N ALA A 133 2.08 -2.90 2.50
CA ALA A 133 2.88 -4.04 2.06
C ALA A 133 4.37 -3.69 1.95
N ILE A 134 4.69 -2.49 1.46
CA ILE A 134 6.06 -1.98 1.37
C ILE A 134 6.67 -1.82 2.77
N CYS A 135 5.94 -1.27 3.74
CA CYS A 135 6.43 -1.13 5.12
C CYS A 135 6.68 -2.47 5.81
N ILE A 136 5.91 -3.51 5.50
CA ILE A 136 6.01 -4.84 6.14
C ILE A 136 7.07 -5.72 5.49
N VAL A 137 7.13 -5.73 4.15
CA VAL A 137 7.99 -6.64 3.36
C VAL A 137 9.29 -5.98 2.91
N GLY A 138 9.39 -4.65 3.04
CA GLY A 138 10.54 -3.88 2.60
C GLY A 138 11.86 -4.31 3.24
N GLU A 139 12.94 -4.07 2.50
CA GLU A 139 14.31 -4.20 3.01
C GLU A 139 14.65 -3.04 3.98
N GLU A 140 15.86 -3.03 4.55
CA GLU A 140 16.29 -2.00 5.51
C GLU A 140 16.00 -0.56 5.04
N ASN A 141 15.55 0.28 5.97
CA ASN A 141 15.20 1.70 5.77
C ASN A 141 14.00 1.97 4.83
N THR A 142 13.29 0.94 4.37
CA THR A 142 12.11 1.13 3.50
C THR A 142 10.99 1.88 4.21
N PHE A 143 10.77 1.57 5.48
CA PHE A 143 9.82 2.30 6.34
C PHE A 143 10.13 3.80 6.40
N GLU A 144 11.39 4.18 6.62
CA GLU A 144 11.81 5.58 6.74
C GLU A 144 11.52 6.35 5.44
N LYS A 145 11.82 5.74 4.29
CA LYS A 145 11.53 6.32 2.97
C LYS A 145 10.03 6.50 2.72
N VAL A 146 9.19 5.56 3.18
CA VAL A 146 7.72 5.72 3.10
C VAL A 146 7.28 6.90 3.95
N LEU A 147 7.79 7.00 5.17
CA LEU A 147 7.43 8.07 6.10
C LEU A 147 7.89 9.44 5.60
N GLU A 148 9.09 9.53 5.01
CA GLU A 148 9.62 10.73 4.36
C GLU A 148 8.75 11.15 3.16
N ALA A 149 8.35 10.20 2.32
CA ALA A 149 7.47 10.47 1.19
C ALA A 149 6.09 11.00 1.64
N ILE A 150 5.51 10.41 2.69
CA ILE A 150 4.24 10.88 3.29
C ILE A 150 4.41 12.30 3.85
N THR A 151 5.51 12.56 4.54
CA THR A 151 5.82 13.88 5.12
C THR A 151 5.94 14.93 4.02
N THR A 152 6.77 14.66 2.99
CA THR A 152 6.96 15.55 1.84
C THR A 152 5.66 15.82 1.09
N ALA A 153 4.82 14.80 0.88
CA ALA A 153 3.54 14.95 0.19
C ALA A 153 2.56 15.85 0.96
N ALA A 154 2.61 15.83 2.29
CA ALA A 154 1.76 16.64 3.15
C ALA A 154 2.25 18.08 3.29
N GLU A 155 3.56 18.28 3.37
CA GLU A 155 4.19 19.61 3.32
C GLU A 155 3.81 20.35 2.04
N HIS A 156 3.84 19.67 0.89
CA HIS A 156 3.37 20.24 -0.38
C HIS A 156 1.90 20.69 -0.36
N ARG A 157 1.07 20.10 0.50
CA ARG A 157 -0.35 20.46 0.67
C ARG A 157 -0.59 21.38 1.87
N ASN A 158 0.45 21.70 2.64
CA ASN A 158 0.38 22.45 3.89
C ASN A 158 -0.64 21.86 4.89
N ILE A 159 -0.56 20.54 5.08
CA ILE A 159 -1.40 19.78 6.03
C ILE A 159 -0.53 18.86 6.89
N GLU A 160 -1.08 18.37 8.00
CA GLU A 160 -0.44 17.33 8.82
C GLU A 160 -0.28 16.03 8.03
N ARG A 161 0.87 15.37 8.17
CA ARG A 161 1.24 14.22 7.33
C ARG A 161 0.33 13.01 7.41
N PHE A 162 -0.30 12.81 8.56
CA PHE A 162 -1.24 11.72 8.78
C PHE A 162 -2.70 12.11 8.56
N HIS A 163 -2.99 13.39 8.30
CA HIS A 163 -4.37 13.86 8.13
C HIS A 163 -5.12 13.13 7.01
N PRO A 164 -4.56 12.93 5.80
CA PRO A 164 -5.25 12.19 4.74
C PRO A 164 -5.62 10.76 5.15
N ILE A 165 -4.73 10.07 5.86
CA ILE A 165 -4.93 8.68 6.29
C ILE A 165 -6.03 8.60 7.36
N VAL A 166 -5.98 9.50 8.35
CA VAL A 166 -7.01 9.58 9.41
C VAL A 166 -8.36 9.98 8.81
N GLU A 167 -8.39 10.84 7.80
CA GLU A 167 -9.62 11.22 7.12
C GLU A 167 -10.23 10.08 6.32
N GLY A 168 -9.41 9.20 5.73
CA GLY A 168 -9.88 7.98 5.07
C GLY A 168 -10.64 7.03 6.00
N LEU A 169 -10.36 7.04 7.31
CA LEU A 169 -11.13 6.27 8.30
C LEU A 169 -12.56 6.80 8.50
N ARG A 170 -12.84 8.04 8.11
CA ARG A 170 -14.18 8.63 8.17
C ARG A 170 -15.06 8.29 6.98
N ASP A 171 -14.51 7.68 5.94
CA ASP A 171 -15.25 7.30 4.74
C ASP A 171 -16.29 6.20 5.03
N HIS A 172 -17.31 6.09 4.18
CA HIS A 172 -18.33 5.05 4.31
C HIS A 172 -17.87 3.67 3.81
N SER A 173 -16.77 3.61 3.03
CA SER A 173 -16.19 2.37 2.56
C SER A 173 -15.41 1.67 3.67
N VAL A 174 -15.97 0.56 4.14
CA VAL A 174 -15.29 -0.36 5.06
C VAL A 174 -13.94 -0.83 4.48
N GLN A 175 -13.83 -0.98 3.15
CA GLN A 175 -12.57 -1.36 2.51
C GLN A 175 -11.48 -0.30 2.69
N LEU A 176 -11.83 0.99 2.54
CA LEU A 176 -10.90 2.08 2.80
C LEU A 176 -10.55 2.19 4.28
N GLN A 177 -11.53 2.03 5.17
CA GLN A 177 -11.31 2.05 6.61
C GLN A 177 -10.32 0.97 7.06
N VAL A 178 -10.53 -0.27 6.61
CA VAL A 178 -9.61 -1.39 6.86
C VAL A 178 -8.22 -1.09 6.30
N ALA A 179 -8.14 -0.55 5.08
CA ALA A 179 -6.87 -0.26 4.43
C ALA A 179 -6.09 0.89 5.13
N CYS A 180 -6.77 1.94 5.58
CA CYS A 180 -6.16 3.02 6.34
C CYS A 180 -5.67 2.51 7.71
N MET A 181 -6.50 1.72 8.41
CA MET A 181 -6.09 1.13 9.69
C MET A 181 -4.90 0.18 9.52
N GLN A 182 -4.85 -0.57 8.42
CA GLN A 182 -3.71 -1.43 8.07
C GLN A 182 -2.43 -0.63 7.84
N LEU A 183 -2.49 0.52 7.16
CA LEU A 183 -1.32 1.40 6.99
C LEU A 183 -0.88 2.01 8.32
N ILE A 184 -1.83 2.43 9.17
CA ILE A 184 -1.51 2.90 10.53
C ILE A 184 -0.76 1.83 11.30
N ASN A 185 -1.27 0.59 11.32
CA ASN A 185 -0.60 -0.53 11.99
C ASN A 185 0.81 -0.74 11.44
N ALA A 186 0.96 -0.85 10.12
CA ALA A 186 2.28 -0.99 9.50
C ALA A 186 3.24 0.13 9.95
N LEU A 187 2.78 1.39 9.99
CA LEU A 187 3.66 2.51 10.36
C LEU A 187 4.01 2.57 11.85
N VAL A 188 3.12 2.13 12.75
CA VAL A 188 3.39 2.17 14.20
C VAL A 188 4.10 0.92 14.72
N THR A 189 4.06 -0.20 13.99
CA THR A 189 4.70 -1.46 14.39
C THR A 189 6.00 -1.75 13.65
N SER A 190 6.26 -1.11 12.50
CA SER A 190 7.52 -1.30 11.76
C SER A 190 8.79 -0.82 12.48
N PRO A 191 8.80 0.28 13.25
CA PRO A 191 10.02 0.76 13.91
C PRO A 191 10.48 -0.15 15.06
N ASP A 192 11.78 -0.48 15.11
CA ASP A 192 12.36 -1.26 16.21
C ASP A 192 12.50 -0.44 17.51
N ASP A 193 12.73 0.87 17.39
CA ASP A 193 12.89 1.78 18.52
C ASP A 193 11.54 2.15 19.16
N LEU A 194 11.41 1.89 20.47
CA LEU A 194 10.19 2.17 21.23
C LEU A 194 9.83 3.66 21.21
N ASP A 195 10.81 4.56 21.34
CA ASP A 195 10.54 6.00 21.38
C ASP A 195 9.95 6.46 20.04
N PHE A 196 10.43 5.90 18.93
CA PHE A 196 9.91 6.13 17.60
C PHE A 196 8.49 5.54 17.42
N ARG A 197 8.24 4.30 17.85
CA ARG A 197 6.88 3.72 17.83
C ARG A 197 5.88 4.57 18.60
N LEU A 198 6.25 5.00 19.81
CA LEU A 198 5.44 5.89 20.64
C LEU A 198 5.24 7.25 19.99
N HIS A 199 6.27 7.82 19.35
CA HIS A 199 6.18 9.09 18.65
C HIS A 199 5.12 9.06 17.53
N ILE A 200 5.23 8.09 16.61
CA ILE A 200 4.31 7.95 15.47
C ILE A 200 2.89 7.65 15.95
N ARG A 201 2.72 6.74 16.91
CA ARG A 201 1.40 6.41 17.45
C ARG A 201 0.76 7.64 18.10
N ASN A 202 1.50 8.38 18.92
CA ASN A 202 0.97 9.58 19.56
C ASN A 202 0.62 10.68 18.55
N GLU A 203 1.34 10.78 17.44
CA GLU A 203 1.00 11.69 16.35
C GLU A 203 -0.32 11.32 15.67
N PHE A 204 -0.54 10.05 15.32
CA PHE A 204 -1.85 9.59 14.81
C PHE A 204 -2.99 9.90 15.79
N MET A 205 -2.75 9.65 17.09
CA MET A 205 -3.74 9.94 18.15
C MET A 205 -4.09 11.43 18.20
N ARG A 206 -3.10 12.32 18.09
CA ARG A 206 -3.31 13.79 18.03
C ARG A 206 -3.95 14.23 16.71
N CYS A 207 -3.65 13.55 15.60
CA CYS A 207 -4.23 13.83 14.28
C CYS A 207 -5.73 13.44 14.18
N GLY A 208 -6.33 12.94 15.26
CA GLY A 208 -7.77 12.70 15.36
C GLY A 208 -8.16 11.23 15.48
N LEU A 209 -7.21 10.28 15.38
CA LEU A 209 -7.50 8.86 15.49
C LEU A 209 -8.20 8.52 16.81
N LYS A 210 -7.78 9.14 17.93
CA LYS A 210 -8.36 8.91 19.26
C LYS A 210 -9.88 9.10 19.30
N ALA A 211 -10.40 10.12 18.60
CA ALA A 211 -11.83 10.40 18.56
C ALA A 211 -12.60 9.45 17.62
N LEU A 212 -11.92 8.86 16.65
CA LEU A 212 -12.50 7.93 15.68
C LEU A 212 -12.58 6.50 16.20
N LEU A 213 -11.64 6.05 17.05
CA LEU A 213 -11.59 4.67 17.54
C LEU A 213 -12.94 4.14 18.09
N PRO A 214 -13.71 4.89 18.92
CA PRO A 214 -15.01 4.41 19.39
C PRO A 214 -16.02 4.17 18.24
N HIS A 215 -15.98 5.00 17.20
CA HIS A 215 -16.85 4.87 16.03
C HIS A 215 -16.41 3.71 15.13
N LEU A 216 -15.11 3.42 15.04
CA LEU A 216 -14.61 2.30 14.25
C LEU A 216 -14.98 0.95 14.90
N ASN A 217 -14.96 0.87 16.24
CA ASN A 217 -15.30 -0.34 17.00
C ASN A 217 -16.78 -0.79 16.88
N ILE A 218 -17.68 0.08 16.39
CA ILE A 218 -19.10 -0.28 16.19
C ILE A 218 -19.41 -0.73 14.76
N ILE A 219 -18.46 -0.60 13.84
CA ILE A 219 -18.63 -1.00 12.44
C ILE A 219 -18.52 -2.52 12.37
N LYS A 220 -19.53 -3.18 11.79
CA LYS A 220 -19.56 -4.64 11.65
C LYS A 220 -18.62 -5.08 10.52
N SER A 221 -17.36 -5.38 10.84
CA SER A 221 -16.39 -5.91 9.89
C SER A 221 -15.27 -6.67 10.59
N ASP A 222 -15.24 -8.00 10.44
CA ASP A 222 -14.19 -8.86 11.00
C ASP A 222 -12.78 -8.37 10.60
N ALA A 223 -12.62 -7.89 9.36
CA ALA A 223 -11.35 -7.38 8.88
C ALA A 223 -10.91 -6.11 9.61
N LEU A 224 -11.85 -5.21 9.93
CA LEU A 224 -11.55 -3.99 10.69
C LEU A 224 -11.30 -4.32 12.15
N ASP A 225 -12.10 -5.22 12.74
CA ASP A 225 -11.97 -5.68 14.11
C ASP A 225 -10.57 -6.27 14.36
N ILE A 226 -10.06 -7.06 13.41
CA ILE A 226 -8.68 -7.57 13.44
C ILE A 226 -7.67 -6.42 13.48
N GLN A 227 -7.81 -5.40 12.63
CA GLN A 227 -6.86 -4.28 12.59
C GLN A 227 -6.90 -3.42 13.87
N LEU A 228 -8.09 -3.19 14.43
CA LEU A 228 -8.25 -2.47 15.69
C LEU A 228 -7.65 -3.26 16.86
N LYS A 229 -7.83 -4.58 16.86
CA LYS A 229 -7.24 -5.45 17.87
C LYS A 229 -5.70 -5.43 17.81
N VAL A 230 -5.12 -5.55 16.62
CA VAL A 230 -3.65 -5.47 16.42
C VAL A 230 -3.11 -4.14 16.95
N PHE A 231 -3.80 -3.02 16.67
CA PHE A 231 -3.40 -1.71 17.17
C PHE A 231 -3.38 -1.63 18.70
N GLU A 232 -4.42 -2.18 19.34
CA GLU A 232 -4.56 -2.16 20.80
C GLU A 232 -3.54 -3.09 21.48
N GLU A 233 -3.33 -4.29 20.96
CA GLU A 233 -2.34 -5.24 21.47
C GLU A 233 -0.93 -4.64 21.44
N HIS A 234 -0.49 -4.09 20.30
CA HIS A 234 0.81 -3.43 20.22
C HIS A 234 0.92 -2.16 21.07
N LYS A 235 -0.19 -1.43 21.27
CA LYS A 235 -0.19 -0.29 22.21
C LYS A 235 0.07 -0.76 23.64
N GLU A 236 -0.54 -1.87 24.05
CA GLU A 236 -0.36 -2.42 25.39
C GLU A 236 1.05 -2.98 25.58
N GLU A 237 1.60 -3.68 24.58
CA GLU A 237 2.99 -4.15 24.56
C GLU A 237 3.98 -2.99 24.72
N ASP A 238 3.82 -1.91 23.93
CA ASP A 238 4.66 -0.72 24.04
C ASP A 238 4.52 -0.03 25.41
N MET A 239 3.34 -0.09 26.02
CA MET A 239 3.11 0.48 27.34
C MET A 239 3.82 -0.32 28.44
N ILE A 240 3.80 -1.65 28.34
CA ILE A 240 4.54 -2.53 29.23
C ILE A 240 6.04 -2.29 29.11
N GLU A 241 6.57 -2.24 27.89
CA GLU A 241 7.99 -1.96 27.63
C GLU A 241 8.41 -0.59 28.20
N PHE A 242 7.59 0.44 27.98
CA PHE A 242 7.83 1.78 28.52
C PHE A 242 7.79 1.81 30.05
N SER A 243 6.86 1.07 30.68
CA SER A 243 6.78 0.95 32.13
C SER A 243 8.03 0.31 32.72
N HIS A 244 8.57 -0.72 32.07
CA HIS A 244 9.84 -1.34 32.50
C HIS A 244 11.01 -0.35 32.39
N ARG A 245 11.15 0.38 31.27
CA ARG A 245 12.18 1.42 31.13
C ARG A 245 12.07 2.51 32.21
N LEU A 246 10.86 2.92 32.57
CA LEU A 246 10.64 3.88 33.67
C LEU A 246 11.05 3.34 35.04
N GLU A 247 10.78 2.07 35.30
CA GLU A 247 11.16 1.42 36.55
C GLU A 247 12.69 1.28 36.67
N ASP A 248 13.37 0.92 35.58
CA ASP A 248 14.83 0.88 35.52
C ASP A 248 15.45 2.26 35.81
N ILE A 249 14.96 3.32 35.16
CA ILE A 249 15.41 4.70 35.41
C ILE A 249 15.18 5.10 36.86
N ARG A 250 14.01 4.77 37.43
CA ARG A 250 13.70 5.07 38.83
C ARG A 250 14.68 4.37 39.77
N CYS A 251 14.99 3.10 39.53
CA CYS A 251 15.96 2.33 40.30
C CYS A 251 17.37 2.95 40.24
N GLU A 252 17.81 3.40 39.05
CA GLU A 252 19.10 4.08 38.89
C GLU A 252 19.17 5.41 39.64
N LEU A 253 18.09 6.20 39.61
CA LEU A 253 18.00 7.50 40.29
C LEU A 253 17.85 7.37 41.82
N GLU A 254 17.30 6.26 42.31
CA GLU A 254 17.13 6.00 43.74
C GLU A 254 18.44 5.51 44.41
N TYR A 255 19.39 4.97 43.63
CA TYR A 255 20.72 4.56 44.09
C TYR A 255 21.88 5.14 43.25
N PRO A 256 22.06 6.48 43.21
CA PRO A 256 23.00 7.12 42.29
C PRO A 256 24.50 6.90 42.63
N PHE A 257 24.83 6.26 43.76
CA PHE A 257 26.20 6.13 44.28
C PHE A 257 26.59 4.68 44.68
N LYS A 258 26.35 3.70 43.81
CA LYS A 258 27.06 2.40 43.88
C LYS A 258 27.95 2.21 42.65
N GLN A 259 28.89 3.12 42.43
CA GLN A 259 30.11 2.92 41.63
C GLN A 259 31.29 3.57 42.36
#